data_AF-A0A2P4XPW3-F1
#
_entry.id   AF-A0A2P4XPW3-F1
#
_cell.length_a   1.000
_cell.length_b   1.000
_cell.length_c   1.000
_cell.angle_alpha   90.00
_cell.angle_beta   90.00
_cell.angle_gamma   90.00
#
_symmetry.space_group_name_H-M   'P 1'
#
loop_
_entity.id
_entity.type
_entity.pdbx_description
1 polymer ?
#
loop_
_entity_poly.entity_id
_entity_poly.type
_entity_poly.pdbx_seq_one_letter_code
_entity_poly.pdbx_strand_id
1 'polypeptide(L)' 'MASSGLEPIDVDSIIEKLLSVRGARPGKQVNLTETEIRGLCLHAREVFLAQPILVELEAPIKIC' A
#
# COMPACT_ATOMS: atom_id res chain seq x y z
N MET A 1 20.05 2.74 17.98
CA MET A 1 19.71 3.74 16.94
C MET A 1 19.93 3.08 15.59
N ALA A 2 18.91 2.36 15.09
CA ALA A 2 18.97 1.79 13.74
C ALA A 2 18.37 2.81 12.79
N SER A 3 19.19 3.30 11.88
CA SER A 3 18.83 4.17 10.77
C SER A 3 17.80 3.47 9.88
N SER A 4 16.51 3.70 10.12
CA SER A 4 15.45 3.30 9.20
C SER A 4 15.26 4.40 8.17
N GLY A 5 16.22 4.53 7.24
CA GLY A 5 15.87 5.07 5.93
C GLY A 5 14.95 4.04 5.29
N LEU A 6 13.69 4.39 5.04
CA LEU A 6 12.86 3.53 4.21
C LEU A 6 13.55 3.45 2.86
N GLU A 7 13.94 2.24 2.46
CA GLU A 7 14.27 1.97 1.06
C GLU A 7 13.13 2.52 0.20
N PRO A 8 13.42 3.32 -0.83
CA PRO A 8 12.38 3.90 -1.67
C PRO A 8 11.60 2.76 -2.32
N ILE A 9 10.32 2.66 -1.96
CA ILE A 9 9.42 1.66 -2.55
C ILE A 9 8.84 2.25 -3.84
N ASP A 10 8.89 1.48 -4.93
CA ASP A 10 8.22 1.86 -6.18
C ASP A 10 6.74 1.47 -6.10
N VAL A 11 5.92 2.40 -5.61
CA VAL A 11 4.48 2.20 -5.40
C VAL A 11 3.75 2.00 -6.73
N ASP A 12 4.18 2.70 -7.79
CA ASP A 12 3.52 2.65 -9.10
C ASP A 12 3.67 1.26 -9.73
N SER A 13 4.88 0.69 -9.69
CA SER A 13 5.14 -0.67 -10.14
C SER A 13 4.31 -1.72 -9.39
N ILE A 14 4.16 -1.57 -8.07
CA ILE A 14 3.33 -2.48 -7.25
C ILE A 14 1.85 -2.36 -7.64
N ILE A 15 1.34 -1.14 -7.84
CA ILE A 15 -0.05 -0.91 -8.26
C ILE A 15 -0.29 -1.55 -9.63
N GLU A 16 0.61 -1.37 -10.59
CA GLU A 16 0.50 -1.99 -11.92
C GLU A 16 0.46 -3.52 -11.84
N LYS A 17 1.33 -4.15 -11.03
CA LYS A 17 1.32 -5.59 -10.79
C LYS A 17 -0.01 -6.07 -10.21
N LEU A 18 -0.54 -5.37 -9.19
CA LEU A 18 -1.81 -5.72 -8.55
C LEU A 18 -3.00 -5.54 -9.49
N LEU A 19 -2.97 -4.55 -10.38
CA LEU A 19 -4.02 -4.30 -11.36
C LEU A 19 -3.94 -5.21 -12.60
N SER A 20 -2.78 -5.82 -12.88
CA SER A 20 -2.56 -6.71 -14.03
C SER A 20 -3.50 -7.92 -14.08
N VAL A 21 -4.11 -8.31 -12.96
CA VAL A 21 -5.05 -9.43 -12.87
C VAL A 21 -6.51 -9.01 -13.12
N ARG A 22 -6.77 -7.73 -13.39
CA ARG A 22 -8.10 -7.25 -13.77
C ARG A 22 -8.55 -7.95 -15.07
N GLY A 23 -9.67 -8.65 -15.02
CA GLY A 23 -10.19 -9.45 -16.14
C GLY A 23 -9.61 -10.87 -16.24
N ALA A 24 -8.65 -11.23 -15.40
CA ALA A 24 -8.22 -12.62 -15.27
C ALA A 24 -9.26 -13.44 -14.51
N ARG A 25 -9.15 -14.77 -14.62
CA ARG A 25 -9.98 -15.70 -13.83
C ARG A 25 -9.84 -15.36 -12.33
N PRO A 26 -10.95 -15.23 -11.58
CA PRO A 26 -10.91 -15.04 -10.14
C PRO A 26 -10.01 -16.09 -9.45
N GLY A 27 -9.18 -15.64 -8.50
CA GLY A 27 -8.20 -16.49 -7.81
C GLY A 27 -6.79 -16.50 -8.41
N LYS A 28 -6.53 -15.75 -9.50
CA LYS A 28 -5.17 -15.53 -9.99
C LYS A 28 -4.36 -14.74 -8.96
N GLN A 29 -3.25 -15.31 -8.50
CA GLN A 29 -2.35 -14.68 -7.54
C GLN A 29 -1.43 -13.65 -8.22
N VAL A 30 -1.09 -12.59 -7.49
CA VAL A 30 -0.06 -11.62 -7.86
C VAL A 30 1.15 -11.87 -6.99
N ASN A 31 2.30 -12.10 -7.61
CA ASN A 31 3.54 -12.35 -6.90
C ASN A 31 4.23 -11.02 -6.58
N LEU A 32 4.22 -10.65 -5.30
CA LEU A 32 5.04 -9.57 -4.76
C LEU A 32 6.18 -10.18 -3.95
N THR A 33 7.33 -9.52 -3.97
CA THR A 33 8.48 -9.89 -3.14
C THR A 33 8.23 -9.54 -1.68
N GLU A 34 8.93 -10.22 -0.76
CA GLU A 34 8.84 -9.91 0.67
C GLU A 34 9.21 -8.45 0.96
N THR A 35 10.23 -7.92 0.28
CA THR A 35 10.67 -6.53 0.43
C THR A 35 9.59 -5.54 0.03
N GLU A 36 8.87 -5.77 -1.08
CA GLU A 36 7.75 -4.93 -1.51
C GLU A 36 6.62 -4.96 -0.47
N ILE A 37 6.24 -6.15 0.00
CA ILE A 37 5.18 -6.31 1.00
C ILE A 37 5.56 -5.61 2.31
N ARG A 38 6.78 -5.83 2.80
CA ARG A 38 7.27 -5.22 4.03
C ARG A 38 7.38 -3.71 3.90
N GLY A 39 7.83 -3.21 2.76
CA GLY A 39 7.90 -1.80 2.43
C GLY A 39 6.54 -1.12 2.49
N LEU A 40 5.51 -1.71 1.87
CA LEU A 40 4.13 -1.22 1.94
C LEU A 40 3.63 -1.13 3.38
N CYS A 41 3.83 -2.18 4.17
CA CYS A 41 3.38 -2.22 5.56
C CYS A 41 4.05 -1.14 6.42
N LEU A 42 5.36 -0.96 6.28
CA LEU A 42 6.11 0.03 7.06
C LEU A 42 5.70 1.46 6.67
N HIS A 43 5.61 1.74 5.36
CA HIS A 43 5.24 3.06 4.89
C HIS A 43 3.78 3.40 5.22
N ALA A 44 2.84 2.46 5.02
CA ALA A 44 1.44 2.64 5.40
C ALA A 44 1.29 2.89 6.91
N ARG A 45 2.05 2.16 7.75
CA ARG A 45 2.07 2.37 9.20
C ARG A 45 2.50 3.79 9.56
N GLU A 46 3.49 4.35 8.89
CA GLU A 46 3.93 5.74 9.14
C GLU A 46 2.84 6.74 8.76
N VAL A 47 2.18 6.55 7.61
CA VAL A 47 1.05 7.39 7.19
C VAL A 47 -0.09 7.32 8.21
N PHE A 48 -0.47 6.13 8.66
CA PHE A 48 -1.53 5.96 9.67
C PHE A 48 -1.16 6.58 11.02
N LEU A 49 0.11 6.55 11.43
CA LEU A 49 0.56 7.18 12.67
C LEU A 49 0.66 8.71 12.57
N ALA A 50 0.90 9.23 11.36
CA ALA A 50 0.89 10.67 11.10
C ALA A 50 -0.53 11.25 11.04
N GLN A 51 -1.54 10.42 10.72
CA GLN A 51 -2.94 10.81 10.70
C GLN A 51 -3.57 10.68 12.10
N PRO A 52 -4.57 11.52 12.45
CA PRO A 52 -5.32 11.38 13.69
C PRO A 52 -6.12 10.07 13.69
N ILE A 53 -6.24 9.44 14.86
CA ILE A 53 -7.02 8.20 15.03
C ILE A 53 -8.51 8.38 14.69
N LEU A 54 -9.04 9.58 14.92
CA LEU A 54 -10.36 10.02 14.47
C LEU A 54 -10.15 10.85 13.21
N VAL A 55 -10.50 10.28 12.05
CA VAL A 55 -10.32 10.97 10.77
C VAL A 55 -11.52 11.89 10.52
N GLU A 56 -11.23 13.17 10.29
CA GLU A 56 -12.20 14.16 9.81
C GLU A 56 -12.13 14.20 8.28
N LEU A 57 -13.23 13.85 7.62
CA LEU A 57 -13.31 13.69 6.16
C LEU A 57 -14.40 14.58 5.58
N GLU A 58 -14.12 15.21 4.44
CA GLU A 58 -15.08 16.05 3.72
C GLU A 58 -15.69 15.30 2.52
N ALA A 59 -16.97 15.53 2.24
CA ALA A 59 -17.65 14.95 1.09
C ALA A 59 -17.20 15.61 -0.23
N PRO A 60 -17.25 14.90 -1.39
CA PRO A 60 -17.80 13.56 -1.61
C PRO A 60 -16.77 12.43 -1.49
N ILE A 61 -17.12 11.36 -0.75
CA ILE A 61 -16.28 10.17 -0.57
C ILE A 61 -17.15 8.91 -0.74
N LYS A 62 -16.56 7.83 -1.27
CA LYS A 62 -17.18 6.49 -1.32
C LYS A 62 -16.70 5.67 -0.12
N ILE A 63 -17.64 5.19 0.68
CA ILE A 63 -17.38 4.24 1.77
C ILE A 63 -17.63 2.83 1.20
N CYS A 64 -16.65 1.94 1.28
CA CYS A 64 -16.70 0.57 0.77
C CYS A 64 -16.59 -0.44 1.91
#